data_AF-A0AAD4S9W3-F1
#
_entry.id   AF-A0AAD4S9W3-F1
#
_cell.length_a   1.000
_cell.length_b   1.000
_cell.length_c   1.000
_cell.angle_alpha   90.00
_cell.angle_beta   90.00
_cell.angle_gamma   90.00
#
_symmetry.space_group_name_H-M   'P 1'
#
loop_
_entity.id
_entity.type
_entity.pdbx_description
1 polymer ?
#
loop_
_entity_poly.entity_id
_entity_poly.type
_entity_poly.pdbx_seq_one_letter_code
_entity_poly.pdbx_strand_id
1 'polypeptide(L)'
;MEENPRESYHNEDEEDNSFNGSDEIKPPLIGMTFDEHEEMFQFYKEYARKFGFPVQKRSKRTNVDGIIRNVTFACSKSGEHESRTQNQTKPRGKVKSGCTAYITGRMQASDNKWYISVVHLEHNHGCNPDDARFFRCFRKVSGSLRRQIDLNDRAGISIKFFL
;
A
#
# COMPACT_ATOMS: atom_id res chain seq x y z
N MET A 1 -29.81 17.73 -22.67
CA MET A 1 -30.26 17.48 -21.28
C MET A 1 -30.45 15.98 -21.17
N GLU A 2 -29.64 15.21 -20.44
CA GLU A 2 -28.72 15.52 -19.35
C GLU A 2 -27.33 14.93 -19.65
N GLU A 3 -26.28 15.70 -19.42
CA GLU A 3 -24.93 15.16 -19.36
C GLU A 3 -24.74 14.45 -18.02
N ASN A 4 -24.18 13.25 -18.05
CA ASN A 4 -23.82 12.46 -16.88
C ASN A 4 -22.37 12.81 -16.49
N PRO A 5 -22.11 13.49 -15.35
CA PRO A 5 -20.77 13.80 -14.90
C PRO A 5 -20.11 12.52 -14.37
N ARG A 6 -19.38 11.80 -15.23
CA ARG A 6 -18.44 10.80 -14.75
C ARG A 6 -17.28 11.53 -14.08
N GLU A 7 -17.26 11.41 -12.75
CA GLU A 7 -16.14 11.79 -11.90
C GLU A 7 -14.80 11.47 -12.57
N SER A 8 -13.99 12.51 -12.76
CA SER A 8 -12.61 12.39 -13.18
C SER A 8 -11.87 11.65 -12.07
N TYR A 9 -11.49 10.40 -12.34
CA TYR A 9 -10.55 9.69 -11.50
C TYR A 9 -9.29 10.55 -11.37
N HIS A 10 -9.00 11.00 -10.15
CA HIS A 10 -7.72 11.61 -9.83
C HIS A 10 -6.63 10.61 -10.21
N ASN A 11 -5.76 11.04 -11.11
CA ASN A 11 -4.60 10.28 -11.54
C ASN A 11 -3.70 10.09 -10.33
N GLU A 12 -3.75 8.91 -9.72
CA GLU A 12 -2.73 8.49 -8.77
C GLU A 12 -1.45 8.18 -9.57
N ASP A 13 -0.38 8.88 -9.17
CA ASP A 13 1.02 8.76 -9.56
C ASP A 13 1.51 9.70 -10.68
N GLU A 14 1.55 11.01 -10.38
CA GLU A 14 2.63 11.87 -10.87
C GLU A 14 3.76 11.95 -9.82
N GLU A 15 4.95 11.74 -10.38
CA GLU A 15 6.28 12.17 -9.94
C GLU A 15 6.97 11.49 -8.74
N ASP A 16 8.00 10.75 -9.16
CA ASP A 16 9.24 10.44 -8.47
C ASP A 16 9.70 11.54 -7.50
N ASN A 17 9.36 11.40 -6.23
CA ASN A 17 10.29 11.79 -5.18
C ASN A 17 11.02 10.52 -4.75
N SER A 18 11.94 10.04 -5.57
CA SER A 18 12.98 9.17 -5.06
C SER A 18 13.70 9.97 -3.98
N PHE A 19 13.44 9.62 -2.72
CA PHE A 19 14.31 10.01 -1.63
C PHE A 19 15.63 9.25 -1.83
N ASN A 20 16.42 9.71 -2.81
CA ASN A 20 17.79 9.35 -3.04
C ASN A 20 18.62 10.11 -2.01
N GLY A 21 18.55 9.61 -0.78
CA GLY A 21 19.36 10.09 0.32
C GLY A 21 19.72 8.88 1.15
N SER A 22 21.01 8.73 1.42
CA SER A 22 21.59 7.87 2.43
C SER A 22 21.12 8.21 3.86
N ASP A 23 19.91 8.73 4.05
CA ASP A 23 19.35 8.94 5.37
C ASP A 23 18.79 7.62 5.88
N GLU A 24 19.17 7.35 7.11
CA GLU A 24 18.67 6.26 7.89
C GLU A 24 17.14 6.36 8.01
N ILE A 25 16.39 5.56 7.21
CA ILE A 25 14.94 5.43 7.38
C ILE A 25 14.66 5.02 8.84
N LYS A 26 14.11 5.96 9.61
CA LYS A 26 13.79 5.80 11.03
C LYS A 26 12.59 4.86 11.19
N PRO A 27 12.51 4.09 12.29
CA PRO A 27 11.33 3.28 12.57
C PRO A 27 10.09 4.17 12.75
N PRO A 28 8.88 3.70 12.37
CA PRO A 28 7.64 4.39 12.67
C PRO A 28 7.48 4.59 14.18
N LEU A 29 7.21 5.84 14.60
CA LEU A 29 6.97 6.19 16.00
C LEU A 29 5.60 6.85 16.16
N ILE A 30 4.98 6.61 17.32
CA ILE A 30 3.75 7.31 17.69
C ILE A 30 4.03 8.81 17.75
N GLY A 31 3.12 9.61 17.17
CA GLY A 31 3.23 11.06 17.09
C GLY A 31 3.94 11.60 15.85
N MET A 32 4.56 10.76 15.01
CA MET A 32 5.06 11.22 13.71
C MET A 32 3.92 11.80 12.86
N THR A 33 4.14 12.98 12.29
CA THR A 33 3.13 13.76 11.56
C THR A 33 3.38 13.78 10.05
N PHE A 34 2.30 13.85 9.28
CA PHE A 34 2.27 13.89 7.82
C PHE A 34 1.18 14.86 7.38
N ASP A 35 1.32 15.46 6.19
CA ASP A 35 0.27 16.34 5.67
C ASP A 35 -0.87 15.52 5.07
N GLU A 36 -0.57 14.34 4.51
CA GLU A 36 -1.56 13.42 3.96
C GLU A 36 -1.37 11.98 4.46
N HIS A 37 -2.45 11.21 4.50
CA HIS A 37 -2.33 9.78 4.82
C HIS A 37 -1.53 8.99 3.77
N GLU A 38 -1.40 9.51 2.54
CA GLU A 38 -0.70 8.83 1.47
C GLU A 38 0.80 8.96 1.64
N GLU A 39 1.26 10.14 2.08
CA GLU A 39 2.63 10.38 2.52
C GLU A 39 3.02 9.41 3.66
N MET A 40 2.14 9.26 4.66
CA MET A 40 2.32 8.27 5.73
C MET A 40 2.43 6.84 5.19
N PHE A 41 1.62 6.50 4.18
CA PHE A 41 1.71 5.19 3.54
C PHE A 41 3.03 4.99 2.81
N GLN A 42 3.52 6.00 2.08
CA GLN A 42 4.81 5.93 1.40
C GLN A 42 5.96 5.78 2.39
N PHE A 43 5.97 6.56 3.48
CA PHE A 43 6.93 6.40 4.57
C PHE A 43 6.96 4.96 5.11
N TYR A 44 5.79 4.39 5.43
CA TYR A 44 5.72 3.01 5.93
C TYR A 44 6.12 1.98 4.88
N LYS A 45 5.82 2.24 3.61
CA LYS A 45 6.21 1.40 2.47
C LYS A 45 7.72 1.40 2.28
N GLU A 46 8.39 2.53 2.42
CA GLU A 46 9.85 2.63 2.34
C GLU A 46 10.54 1.95 3.51
N TYR A 47 10.04 2.17 4.73
CA TYR A 47 10.45 1.41 5.91
C TYR A 47 10.31 -0.10 5.64
N ALA A 48 9.14 -0.55 5.21
CA ALA A 48 8.89 -1.96 4.93
C ALA A 48 9.79 -2.53 3.81
N ARG A 49 10.12 -1.72 2.80
CA ARG A 49 11.07 -2.10 1.74
C ARG A 49 12.46 -2.33 2.31
N LYS A 50 12.95 -1.42 3.14
CA LYS A 50 14.27 -1.52 3.79
C LYS A 50 14.34 -2.69 4.79
N PHE A 51 13.24 -2.98 5.48
CA PHE A 51 13.16 -4.04 6.48
C PHE A 51 12.65 -5.37 5.92
N GLY A 52 12.29 -5.45 4.64
CA GLY A 52 12.05 -6.71 3.95
C GLY A 52 10.69 -7.37 4.16
N PHE A 53 9.61 -6.58 4.25
CA PHE A 53 8.26 -7.12 4.34
C PHE A 53 7.28 -6.40 3.42
N PRO A 54 6.25 -7.10 2.89
CA PRO A 54 5.27 -6.46 2.02
C PRO A 54 4.23 -5.70 2.84
N VAL A 55 3.70 -4.59 2.31
CA VAL A 55 2.67 -3.76 2.97
C VAL A 55 1.38 -3.70 2.16
N GLN A 56 0.28 -3.39 2.85
CA GLN A 56 -1.04 -3.15 2.25
C GLN A 56 -1.82 -2.10 3.04
N LYS A 57 -2.72 -1.39 2.37
CA LYS A 57 -3.78 -0.59 3.02
C LYS A 57 -4.81 -1.57 3.59
N ARG A 58 -4.94 -1.63 4.92
CA ARG A 58 -5.80 -2.60 5.63
C ARG A 58 -7.22 -2.08 5.79
N SER A 59 -7.37 -0.85 6.24
CA SER A 59 -8.69 -0.24 6.46
C SER A 59 -8.62 1.27 6.36
N LYS A 60 -9.72 1.86 5.90
CA LYS A 60 -10.03 3.29 5.97
C LYS A 60 -11.35 3.46 6.71
N ARG A 61 -11.45 4.44 7.60
CA ARG A 61 -12.71 4.83 8.25
C ARG A 61 -12.96 6.30 8.03
N THR A 62 -14.18 6.62 7.64
CA THR A 62 -14.66 7.97 7.40
C THR A 62 -15.58 8.42 8.52
N ASN A 63 -15.73 9.73 8.70
CA ASN A 63 -16.82 10.30 9.49
C ASN A 63 -18.13 10.31 8.67
N VAL A 64 -19.18 10.91 9.24
CA VAL A 64 -20.50 11.06 8.61
C VAL A 64 -20.46 11.92 7.34
N ASP A 65 -19.50 12.84 7.24
CA ASP A 65 -19.30 13.72 6.07
C ASP A 65 -18.45 13.08 4.97
N GLY A 66 -18.08 11.79 5.10
CA GLY A 66 -17.25 11.08 4.14
C GLY A 66 -15.74 11.39 4.23
N ILE A 67 -15.32 12.23 5.18
CA ILE A 67 -13.91 12.58 5.40
C ILE A 67 -13.19 11.43 6.09
N ILE A 68 -12.06 10.99 5.53
CA ILE A 68 -11.24 9.93 6.12
C ILE A 68 -10.63 10.43 7.43
N ARG A 69 -10.89 9.73 8.54
CA ARG A 69 -10.37 10.06 9.87
C ARG A 69 -9.35 9.06 10.39
N ASN A 70 -9.40 7.83 9.89
CA ASN A 70 -8.50 6.77 10.32
C ASN A 70 -8.07 5.92 9.14
N VAL A 71 -6.78 5.58 9.10
CA VAL A 71 -6.22 4.61 8.16
C VAL A 71 -5.37 3.61 8.92
N THR A 72 -5.33 2.36 8.45
CA THR A 72 -4.43 1.34 8.97
C THR A 72 -3.65 0.74 7.82
N PHE A 73 -2.33 0.70 7.97
CA PHE A 73 -1.41 0.07 7.03
C PHE A 73 -0.77 -1.14 7.71
N ALA A 74 -0.80 -2.30 7.07
CA ALA A 74 -0.39 -3.55 7.68
C ALA A 74 0.56 -4.34 6.80
N CYS A 75 1.24 -5.32 7.38
CA CYS A 75 1.94 -6.33 6.60
C CYS A 75 0.95 -7.05 5.65
N SER A 76 1.32 -7.28 4.40
CA SER A 76 0.47 -8.03 3.45
C SER A 76 0.29 -9.50 3.82
N LYS A 77 1.14 -10.06 4.69
CA LYS A 77 0.97 -11.39 5.27
C LYS A 77 -0.01 -11.42 6.45
N SER A 78 -0.66 -10.29 6.78
CA SER A 78 -1.66 -10.22 7.85
C SER A 78 -2.97 -10.93 7.50
N GLY A 79 -3.65 -11.39 8.55
CA GLY A 79 -4.90 -12.16 8.46
C GLY A 79 -4.66 -13.65 8.31
N GLU A 80 -5.74 -14.41 8.34
CA GLU A 80 -5.71 -15.87 8.21
C GLU A 80 -5.89 -16.28 6.75
N HIS A 81 -5.38 -17.45 6.39
CA HIS A 81 -5.59 -18.02 5.06
C HIS A 81 -7.02 -18.58 4.98
N GLU A 82 -7.95 -17.85 4.36
CA GLU A 82 -9.22 -18.45 3.95
C GLU A 82 -8.93 -19.47 2.84
N SER A 83 -8.95 -20.77 3.17
CA SER A 83 -8.82 -21.86 2.22
C SER A 83 -10.08 -21.97 1.37
N ARG A 84 -10.37 -20.99 0.51
CA ARG A 84 -11.40 -21.14 -0.52
C ARG A 84 -10.80 -21.90 -1.69
N THR A 85 -11.08 -23.21 -1.68
CA THR A 85 -10.78 -24.25 -2.68
C THR A 85 -9.32 -24.71 -2.78
N GLN A 86 -9.08 -25.93 -2.31
CA GLN A 86 -7.94 -26.78 -2.67
C GLN A 86 -7.96 -27.08 -4.18
N ASN A 87 -7.55 -26.12 -5.02
CA ASN A 87 -7.04 -26.46 -6.34
C ASN A 87 -5.51 -26.51 -6.24
N GLN A 88 -4.99 -27.71 -5.93
CA GLN A 88 -3.56 -27.99 -5.76
C GLN A 88 -2.72 -27.67 -7.01
N THR A 89 -3.35 -27.37 -8.14
CA THR A 89 -2.71 -27.05 -9.44
C THR A 89 -2.36 -25.57 -9.61
N LYS A 90 -2.76 -24.68 -8.69
CA LYS A 90 -2.40 -23.25 -8.72
C LYS A 90 -2.06 -22.74 -7.31
N PRO A 91 -0.80 -22.85 -6.85
CA PRO A 91 -0.37 -22.18 -5.63
C PRO A 91 -0.26 -20.69 -5.90
N ARG A 92 -1.40 -19.98 -5.91
CA ARG A 92 -1.45 -18.52 -6.12
C ARG A 92 -2.30 -17.80 -5.09
N GLY A 93 -2.36 -18.35 -3.88
CA GLY A 93 -2.81 -17.63 -2.71
C GLY A 93 -1.69 -16.74 -2.17
N LYS A 94 -2.02 -15.52 -1.74
CA LYS A 94 -1.14 -14.76 -0.84
C LYS A 94 -0.97 -15.63 0.40
N VAL A 95 0.23 -16.15 0.68
CA VAL A 95 0.48 -16.88 1.93
C VAL A 95 0.28 -15.90 3.08
N LYS A 96 -0.86 -15.99 3.74
CA LYS A 96 -1.20 -15.23 4.93
C LYS A 96 -0.62 -15.99 6.12
N SER A 97 0.25 -15.36 6.91
CA SER A 97 0.91 -15.99 8.06
C SER A 97 0.25 -15.61 9.39
N GLY A 98 -0.88 -14.91 9.38
CA GLY A 98 -1.45 -14.34 10.61
C GLY A 98 -0.63 -13.16 11.15
N CYS A 99 0.22 -12.52 10.33
CA CYS A 99 1.08 -11.43 10.78
C CYS A 99 0.27 -10.28 11.40
N THR A 100 0.70 -9.78 12.55
CA THR A 100 0.02 -8.72 13.31
C THR A 100 0.74 -7.37 13.22
N ALA A 101 1.77 -7.22 12.38
CA ALA A 101 2.44 -5.94 12.18
C ALA A 101 1.56 -4.93 11.43
N TYR A 102 1.38 -3.73 12.00
CA TYR A 102 0.66 -2.61 11.40
C TYR A 102 1.00 -1.26 12.07
N ILE A 103 0.67 -0.19 11.36
CA ILE A 103 0.56 1.16 11.92
C ILE A 103 -0.85 1.72 11.67
N THR A 104 -1.32 2.61 12.54
CA THR A 104 -2.61 3.32 12.36
C THR A 104 -2.42 4.82 12.40
N GLY A 105 -2.84 5.49 11.34
CA GLY A 105 -2.90 6.94 11.24
C GLY A 105 -4.25 7.50 11.70
N ARG A 106 -4.23 8.69 12.30
CA ARG A 106 -5.40 9.48 12.65
C ARG A 106 -5.25 10.89 12.09
N MET A 107 -6.35 11.43 11.56
CA MET A 107 -6.41 12.84 11.21
C MET A 107 -6.74 13.66 12.45
N GLN A 108 -5.91 14.65 12.76
CA GLN A 108 -6.17 15.63 13.79
C GLN A 108 -7.03 16.77 13.20
N ALA A 109 -8.16 17.05 13.85
CA ALA A 109 -9.14 17.99 13.30
C ALA A 109 -8.74 19.47 13.42
N SER A 110 -7.77 19.79 14.29
CA SER A 110 -7.38 21.19 14.54
C SER A 110 -6.50 21.76 13.43
N ASP A 111 -5.65 20.93 12.83
CA ASP A 111 -4.63 21.31 11.85
C ASP A 111 -4.72 20.51 10.54
N ASN A 112 -5.71 19.60 10.43
CA ASN A 112 -5.89 18.67 9.32
C ASN A 112 -4.66 17.81 9.01
N LYS A 113 -3.74 17.64 9.98
CA LYS A 113 -2.56 16.79 9.81
C LYS A 113 -2.86 15.36 10.22
N TRP A 114 -2.10 14.44 9.63
CA TRP A 114 -2.12 13.03 9.97
C TRP A 114 -1.02 12.72 10.97
N TYR A 115 -1.31 11.89 11.97
CA TYR A 115 -0.28 11.39 12.88
C TYR A 115 -0.40 9.89 13.12
N ILE A 116 0.74 9.24 13.37
CA ILE A 116 0.76 7.83 13.76
C ILE A 116 0.25 7.71 15.19
N SER A 117 -0.87 7.01 15.36
CA SER A 117 -1.54 6.80 16.64
C SER A 117 -1.24 5.43 17.27
N VAL A 118 -0.90 4.43 16.45
CA VAL A 118 -0.58 3.07 16.90
C VAL A 118 0.56 2.52 16.04
N VAL A 119 1.50 1.85 16.69
CA VAL A 119 2.62 1.15 16.06
C VAL A 119 2.71 -0.26 16.62
N HIS A 120 2.72 -1.27 15.75
CA HIS A 120 3.01 -2.66 16.08
C HIS A 120 3.93 -3.23 15.00
N LEU A 121 5.22 -3.40 15.31
CA LEU A 121 6.26 -3.79 14.33
C LEU A 121 6.73 -5.25 14.49
N GLU A 122 6.16 -6.00 15.43
CA GLU A 122 6.52 -7.40 15.62
C GLU A 122 5.95 -8.26 14.49
N HIS A 123 6.83 -9.07 13.88
CA HIS A 123 6.51 -9.99 12.81
C HIS A 123 6.66 -11.44 13.27
N ASN A 124 5.72 -12.29 12.86
CA ASN A 124 5.78 -13.73 13.12
C ASN A 124 6.39 -14.53 11.95
N HIS A 125 7.10 -13.86 11.05
CA HIS A 125 7.72 -14.44 9.87
C HIS A 125 9.04 -13.74 9.58
N GLY A 126 9.93 -14.40 8.81
CA GLY A 126 11.16 -13.78 8.34
C GLY A 126 10.89 -12.51 7.52
N CYS A 127 11.70 -11.49 7.76
CA CYS A 127 11.73 -10.22 7.05
C CYS A 127 13.15 -10.03 6.52
N ASN A 128 13.34 -10.19 5.21
CA ASN A 128 14.65 -10.07 4.57
C ASN A 128 14.60 -8.95 3.52
N PRO A 129 15.43 -7.91 3.61
CA PRO A 129 15.48 -6.83 2.63
C PRO A 129 15.68 -7.34 1.19
N ASP A 130 16.40 -8.45 1.00
CA ASP A 130 16.59 -9.09 -0.30
C ASP A 130 15.29 -9.59 -0.94
N ASP A 131 14.27 -9.88 -0.14
CA ASP A 131 12.97 -10.34 -0.64
C ASP A 131 12.12 -9.18 -1.20
N ALA A 132 12.47 -7.93 -0.86
CA ALA A 132 11.68 -6.76 -1.20
C ALA A 132 11.42 -6.63 -2.72
N ARG A 133 12.41 -6.94 -3.56
CA ARG A 133 12.28 -6.91 -5.03
C ARG A 133 11.19 -7.85 -5.58
N PHE A 134 10.83 -8.89 -4.84
CA PHE A 134 9.83 -9.87 -5.28
C PHE A 134 8.41 -9.47 -4.89
N PHE A 135 8.23 -8.58 -3.91
CA PHE A 135 6.90 -8.16 -3.46
C PHE A 135 6.25 -7.21 -4.47
N ARG A 136 5.02 -7.56 -4.87
CA ARG A 136 4.18 -6.77 -5.79
C ARG A 136 4.06 -5.30 -5.37
N CYS A 137 3.91 -5.04 -4.06
CA CYS A 137 3.77 -3.68 -3.53
C CYS A 137 4.99 -2.78 -3.77
N PHE A 138 6.16 -3.34 -4.08
CA PHE A 138 7.39 -2.59 -4.36
C PHE A 138 7.77 -2.54 -5.85
N ARG A 139 6.99 -3.19 -6.73
CA ARG A 139 7.23 -3.12 -8.17
C ARG A 139 6.91 -1.72 -8.69
N LYS A 140 7.81 -1.18 -9.51
CA LYS A 140 7.57 0.02 -10.30
C LYS A 140 7.11 -0.38 -11.69
N VAL A 141 5.98 0.15 -12.15
CA VAL A 141 5.56 0.06 -13.54
C VAL A 141 6.12 1.30 -14.24
N SER A 142 7.01 1.12 -15.22
CA SER A 142 7.54 2.27 -15.96
C SER A 142 6.42 2.93 -16.78
N GLY A 143 6.54 4.23 -17.05
CA GLY A 143 5.55 4.95 -17.88
C GLY A 143 5.38 4.31 -19.27
N SER A 144 6.48 3.82 -19.85
CA SER A 144 6.46 3.05 -21.11
C SER A 144 5.66 1.74 -20.98
N LEU A 145 5.88 0.97 -19.91
CA LEU A 145 5.12 -0.25 -19.64
C LEU A 145 3.63 0.05 -19.39
N ARG A 146 3.30 1.14 -18.69
CA ARG A 146 1.92 1.57 -18.44
C ARG A 146 1.22 1.95 -19.74
N ARG A 147 1.89 2.70 -20.62
CA ARG A 147 1.39 3.02 -21.97
C ARG A 147 1.20 1.75 -22.80
N GLN A 148 2.13 0.82 -22.73
CA GLN A 148 1.99 -0.46 -23.41
C GLN A 148 0.82 -1.28 -22.86
N ILE A 149 0.58 -1.28 -21.54
CA ILE A 149 -0.61 -1.93 -20.95
C ILE A 149 -1.89 -1.29 -21.49
N ASP A 150 -2.01 0.04 -21.48
CA ASP A 150 -3.18 0.76 -22.02
C ASP A 150 -3.42 0.45 -23.51
N LEU A 151 -2.36 0.46 -24.34
CA LEU A 151 -2.48 0.10 -25.76
C LEU A 151 -2.93 -1.36 -25.95
N ASN A 152 -2.45 -2.29 -25.13
CA ASN A 152 -2.84 -3.69 -25.18
C ASN A 152 -4.29 -3.89 -24.71
N ASP A 153 -4.72 -3.20 -23.65
CA ASP A 153 -6.10 -3.24 -23.18
C ASP A 153 -7.07 -2.70 -24.24
N ARG A 154 -6.72 -1.59 -24.92
CA ARG A 154 -7.50 -1.04 -26.05
C ARG A 154 -7.56 -1.99 -27.25
N ALA A 155 -6.50 -2.79 -27.46
CA ALA A 155 -6.46 -3.81 -28.49
C ALA A 155 -7.16 -5.12 -28.09
N GLY A 156 -7.74 -5.20 -26.88
CA GLY A 156 -8.36 -6.42 -26.35
C GLY A 156 -7.36 -7.51 -25.97
N ILE A 157 -6.07 -7.19 -25.90
CA ILE A 157 -4.99 -8.10 -25.55
C ILE A 157 -4.83 -8.10 -24.03
N SER A 158 -5.50 -9.04 -23.36
CA SER A 158 -5.33 -9.24 -21.92
C SER A 158 -3.95 -9.81 -21.63
N ILE A 159 -3.00 -8.95 -21.29
CA ILE A 159 -1.73 -9.42 -20.74
C ILE A 159 -1.98 -9.73 -19.27
N LYS A 160 -1.95 -11.03 -18.92
CA LYS A 160 -1.89 -11.47 -17.51
C LYS A 160 -0.52 -11.15 -16.93
N PHE A 161 -0.24 -9.86 -16.76
CA PHE A 161 0.74 -9.49 -15.78
C PHE A 161 0.15 -9.86 -14.42
N PHE A 162 0.92 -10.62 -13.65
CA PHE A 162 0.77 -10.59 -12.20
C PHE A 162 1.36 -9.26 -11.72
N LEU A 163 0.75 -8.17 -12.22
CA LEU A 163 0.82 -6.84 -11.66
C LEU A 163 0.36 -6.90 -10.24
#